data_AF-A0A3D2JB36-F1
#
_entry.id   AF-A0A3D2JB36-F1
#
_cell.length_a   1.000
_cell.length_b   1.000
_cell.length_c   1.000
_cell.angle_alpha   90.00
_cell.angle_beta   90.00
_cell.angle_gamma   90.00
#
_symmetry.space_group_name_H-M   'P 1'
#
loop_
_entity.id
_entity.type
_entity.pdbx_description
1 polymer ?
#
loop_
_entity_poly.entity_id
_entity_poly.type
_entity_poly.pdbx_seq_one_letter_code
_entity_poly.pdbx_strand_id
1 'polypeptide(L)'
;TLLIIPLFFIQGVIHQSNNRSRLLYLLKITVISVILIAMFYVPFWSGTHTFDSLLSEEQFYIASFSTMLFELSSASIPLTQGKLLGEVVFAIFYLYALFLSTMDRESMLRGCFIALFFFLAFGTPKFQIWYAGWPAMLAVLTPQKDKLLGAFLFTSGATFSNCVYQFLFTMMAASGDAFMFSNDLAYLITFFPALLLFLGFMLRWLVSSSERYPKVSAVQQNSDVQRSNL
;
A
#
# COMPACT_ATOMS: atom_id res chain seq x y z
N THR A 1 -4.38 -2.59 -9.21
CA THR A 1 -3.41 -3.52 -9.84
C THR A 1 -2.36 -2.83 -10.70
N LEU A 2 -2.64 -1.71 -11.38
CA LEU A 2 -1.61 -1.02 -12.20
C LEU A 2 -0.37 -0.57 -11.39
N LEU A 3 -0.55 -0.29 -10.10
CA LEU A 3 0.52 0.19 -9.20
C LEU A 3 1.67 -0.80 -8.98
N ILE A 4 1.47 -2.11 -9.15
CA ILE A 4 2.57 -3.07 -8.97
C ILE A 4 3.40 -3.24 -10.24
N ILE A 5 2.90 -2.82 -11.40
CA ILE A 5 3.59 -3.00 -12.69
C ILE A 5 4.97 -2.34 -12.68
N PRO A 6 5.13 -1.07 -12.22
CA PRO A 6 6.46 -0.45 -12.18
C PRO A 6 7.45 -1.21 -11.29
N LEU A 7 6.99 -1.83 -10.20
CA LEU A 7 7.87 -2.59 -9.29
C LEU A 7 8.40 -3.86 -9.97
N PHE A 8 7.53 -4.61 -10.66
CA PHE A 8 7.96 -5.78 -11.45
C PHE A 8 8.87 -5.37 -12.61
N PHE A 9 8.56 -4.25 -13.26
CA PHE A 9 9.38 -3.71 -14.35
C PHE A 9 10.78 -3.35 -13.88
N ILE A 10 10.91 -2.61 -12.77
CA ILE A 10 12.20 -2.19 -12.19
C ILE A 10 13.02 -3.42 -11.82
N GLN A 11 12.44 -4.36 -11.07
CA GLN A 11 13.13 -5.59 -10.67
C GLN A 11 13.64 -6.34 -11.91
N GLY A 12 12.77 -6.52 -12.89
CA GLY A 12 13.07 -7.25 -14.10
C GLY A 12 14.11 -6.59 -14.99
N VAL A 13 14.15 -5.26 -15.10
CA VAL A 13 15.16 -4.56 -15.90
C VAL A 13 16.52 -4.56 -15.21
N ILE A 14 16.56 -4.30 -13.90
CA ILE A 14 17.81 -4.20 -13.14
C ILE A 14 18.57 -5.54 -13.12
N HIS A 15 17.86 -6.66 -13.01
CA HIS A 15 18.47 -7.98 -12.84
C HIS A 15 18.88 -8.69 -14.14
N GLN A 16 18.67 -8.06 -15.30
CA GLN A 16 19.11 -8.60 -16.57
C GLN A 16 20.50 -8.08 -16.90
N SER A 17 21.42 -8.99 -17.21
CA SER A 17 22.82 -8.69 -17.50
C SER A 17 23.02 -7.92 -18.80
N ASN A 18 22.19 -8.17 -19.81
CA ASN A 18 22.39 -7.67 -21.17
C ASN A 18 21.23 -6.79 -21.66
N ASN A 19 21.53 -5.74 -22.42
CA ASN A 19 20.51 -4.85 -23.01
C ASN A 19 19.51 -5.59 -23.92
N ARG A 20 19.97 -6.62 -24.65
CA ARG A 20 19.09 -7.47 -25.45
C ARG A 20 18.09 -8.25 -24.58
N SER A 21 18.55 -8.82 -23.48
CA SER A 21 17.68 -9.55 -22.54
C SER A 21 16.69 -8.61 -21.86
N ARG A 22 17.11 -7.38 -21.52
CA ARG A 22 16.23 -6.31 -21.03
C ARG A 22 15.12 -6.02 -22.05
N LEU A 23 15.48 -5.73 -23.31
CA LEU A 23 14.50 -5.44 -24.35
C LEU A 23 13.51 -6.59 -24.58
N LEU A 24 14.01 -7.83 -24.64
CA LEU A 24 13.15 -9.02 -24.80
C LEU A 24 12.22 -9.22 -23.61
N TYR A 25 12.70 -8.99 -22.38
CA TYR A 25 11.89 -9.04 -21.18
C TYR A 25 10.77 -7.99 -21.21
N LEU A 26 11.10 -6.74 -21.59
CA LEU A 26 10.12 -5.67 -21.73
C LEU A 26 9.05 -6.00 -22.77
N LEU A 27 9.46 -6.46 -23.95
CA LEU A 27 8.53 -6.86 -25.00
C LEU A 27 7.62 -8.00 -24.52
N LYS A 28 8.18 -9.02 -23.85
CA LYS A 28 7.42 -10.15 -23.33
C LYS A 28 6.35 -9.70 -22.31
N ILE A 29 6.71 -8.84 -21.36
CA ILE A 29 5.75 -8.35 -20.36
C ILE A 29 4.68 -7.46 -20.99
N THR A 30 5.06 -6.57 -21.91
CA THR A 30 4.09 -5.72 -22.61
C THR A 30 3.09 -6.56 -23.38
N VAL A 31 3.55 -7.56 -24.15
CA VAL A 31 2.68 -8.47 -24.90
C VAL A 31 1.75 -9.25 -23.97
N ILE A 32 2.28 -9.85 -22.90
CA ILE A 32 1.46 -10.58 -21.92
C ILE A 32 0.41 -9.65 -21.28
N SER A 33 0.80 -8.43 -20.90
CA SER A 33 -0.12 -7.47 -20.28
C SER A 33 -1.22 -7.03 -21.24
N VAL A 34 -0.89 -6.73 -22.49
CA VAL A 34 -1.88 -6.39 -23.54
C VAL A 34 -2.85 -7.54 -23.79
N ILE A 35 -2.35 -8.78 -23.89
CA ILE A 35 -3.19 -9.96 -24.08
C ILE A 35 -4.14 -10.14 -22.89
N LEU A 36 -3.65 -10.04 -21.65
CA LEU A 36 -4.49 -10.15 -20.46
C LEU A 36 -5.55 -9.04 -20.43
N ILE A 37 -5.17 -7.78 -20.65
CA ILE A 37 -6.12 -6.67 -20.71
C ILE A 37 -7.18 -6.94 -21.78
N ALA A 38 -6.78 -7.35 -22.99
CA ALA A 38 -7.71 -7.68 -24.05
C ALA A 38 -8.65 -8.83 -23.65
N MET A 39 -8.13 -9.92 -23.07
CA MET A 39 -8.96 -11.04 -22.62
C MET A 39 -10.01 -10.64 -21.57
N PHE A 40 -9.67 -9.72 -20.66
CA PHE A 40 -10.59 -9.25 -19.63
C PHE A 40 -11.57 -8.18 -20.11
N TYR A 41 -11.17 -7.30 -21.03
CA TYR A 41 -11.99 -6.15 -21.44
C TYR A 41 -12.74 -6.37 -22.76
N VAL A 42 -12.22 -7.15 -23.70
CA VAL A 42 -12.86 -7.39 -25.01
C VAL A 42 -14.28 -7.99 -24.87
N PRO A 43 -14.54 -8.98 -23.99
CA PRO A 43 -15.90 -9.52 -23.83
C PRO A 43 -16.93 -8.50 -23.32
N PHE A 44 -16.48 -7.44 -22.66
CA PHE A 44 -17.32 -6.40 -22.06
C PHE A 44 -17.12 -5.04 -22.75
N TRP A 45 -16.54 -5.03 -23.95
CA TRP A 45 -16.24 -3.79 -24.68
C TRP A 45 -17.51 -3.15 -25.23
N SER A 46 -17.82 -1.95 -24.75
CA SER A 46 -18.97 -1.13 -25.17
C SER A 46 -18.51 0.23 -25.70
N GLY A 47 -17.34 0.28 -26.33
CA GLY A 47 -16.71 1.53 -26.76
C GLY A 47 -16.12 2.33 -25.60
N THR A 48 -16.14 3.66 -25.70
CA THR A 48 -15.61 4.55 -24.66
C THR A 48 -16.36 4.43 -23.33
N HIS A 49 -17.62 3.99 -23.35
CA HIS A 49 -18.43 3.81 -22.15
C HIS A 49 -17.89 2.78 -21.16
N THR A 50 -17.06 1.83 -21.61
CA THR A 50 -16.40 0.89 -20.71
C THR A 50 -15.49 1.60 -19.70
N PHE A 51 -14.98 2.80 -20.03
CA PHE A 51 -14.14 3.59 -19.13
C PHE A 51 -14.92 4.53 -18.21
N ASP A 52 -16.18 4.85 -18.53
CA ASP A 52 -16.99 5.77 -17.73
C ASP A 52 -17.16 5.25 -16.29
N SER A 53 -17.40 3.95 -16.13
CA SER A 53 -17.47 3.32 -14.81
C SER A 53 -16.17 3.47 -14.02
N LEU A 54 -15.02 3.32 -14.66
CA LEU A 54 -13.71 3.46 -14.02
C LEU A 54 -13.46 4.91 -13.55
N LEU A 55 -13.84 5.89 -14.37
CA LEU A 55 -13.67 7.30 -14.04
C LEU A 55 -14.67 7.77 -12.98
N SER A 56 -15.88 7.21 -12.98
CA SER A 56 -16.91 7.55 -11.99
C SER A 56 -16.59 7.04 -10.58
N GLU A 57 -15.78 5.98 -10.44
CA GLU A 57 -15.42 5.43 -9.12
C GLU A 57 -14.63 6.43 -8.28
N GLU A 58 -13.90 7.37 -8.90
CA GLU A 58 -13.12 8.39 -8.19
C GLU A 58 -13.96 9.44 -7.46
N GLN A 59 -15.26 9.52 -7.76
CA GLN A 59 -16.16 10.53 -7.17
C GLN A 59 -16.76 10.07 -5.83
N PHE A 60 -16.63 8.79 -5.50
CA PHE A 60 -17.19 8.25 -4.27
C PHE A 60 -16.14 8.19 -3.18
N TYR A 61 -16.49 8.72 -2.02
CA TYR A 61 -15.65 8.68 -0.83
C TYR A 61 -16.23 7.71 0.19
N ILE A 62 -15.83 6.44 0.11
CA ILE A 62 -16.36 5.36 0.95
C ILE A 62 -15.21 4.63 1.64
N ALA A 63 -15.29 4.50 2.96
CA ALA A 63 -14.31 3.92 3.86
C ALA A 63 -12.88 4.37 3.50
N SER A 64 -12.65 5.68 3.45
CA SER A 64 -11.38 6.27 3.00
C SER A 64 -10.75 7.20 4.02
N PHE A 65 -9.45 7.39 3.87
CA PHE A 65 -8.68 8.28 4.73
C PHE A 65 -9.13 9.75 4.61
N SER A 66 -9.53 10.19 3.42
CA SER A 66 -9.91 11.58 3.18
C SER A 66 -11.21 11.96 3.87
N THR A 67 -12.19 11.05 3.96
CA THR A 67 -13.41 11.27 4.75
C THR A 67 -13.14 11.33 6.23
N MET A 68 -12.33 10.39 6.74
CA MET A 68 -11.97 10.36 8.15
C MET A 68 -11.23 11.64 8.57
N LEU A 69 -10.35 12.17 7.71
CA LEU A 69 -9.67 13.44 7.96
C LEU A 69 -10.62 14.65 7.91
N PHE A 70 -11.56 14.65 6.99
CA PHE A 70 -12.58 15.70 6.88
C PHE A 70 -13.40 15.79 8.18
N GLU A 71 -13.85 14.64 8.70
CA GLU A 71 -14.63 14.56 9.94
C GLU A 71 -13.82 14.88 11.20
N LEU A 72 -12.59 14.37 11.31
CA LEU A 72 -11.75 14.60 12.50
C LEU A 72 -11.19 16.03 12.57
N SER A 73 -11.15 16.75 11.46
CA SER A 73 -10.55 18.07 11.41
C SER A 73 -11.53 19.14 11.87
N SER A 74 -11.29 19.68 13.07
CA SER A 74 -11.98 20.89 13.56
C SER A 74 -11.78 22.10 12.64
N ALA A 75 -10.73 22.10 11.81
CA ALA A 75 -10.40 23.14 10.85
C ALA A 75 -11.13 23.00 9.50
N SER A 76 -12.06 22.03 9.36
CA SER A 76 -12.85 21.83 8.13
C SER A 76 -11.98 21.62 6.89
N ILE A 77 -11.00 20.71 6.95
CA ILE A 77 -10.15 20.37 5.79
C ILE A 77 -11.03 19.84 4.66
N PRO A 78 -11.12 20.49 3.48
CA PRO A 78 -11.92 20.00 2.36
C PRO A 78 -11.50 18.59 1.93
N LEU A 79 -12.46 17.76 1.48
CA LEU A 79 -12.21 16.39 1.01
C LEU A 79 -11.11 16.30 -0.05
N THR A 80 -11.00 17.30 -0.93
CA THR A 80 -9.94 17.37 -1.95
C THR A 80 -8.55 17.50 -1.35
N GLN A 81 -8.40 18.27 -0.27
CA GLN A 81 -7.15 18.40 0.48
C GLN A 81 -6.85 17.13 1.28
N GLY A 82 -7.87 16.51 1.88
CA GLY A 82 -7.73 15.21 2.55
C GLY A 82 -7.24 14.12 1.59
N LYS A 83 -7.79 14.08 0.36
CA LYS A 83 -7.34 13.17 -0.72
C LYS A 83 -5.87 13.44 -1.06
N LEU A 84 -5.51 14.69 -1.31
CA LEU A 84 -4.12 15.06 -1.63
C LEU A 84 -3.15 14.65 -0.51
N LEU A 85 -3.53 14.86 0.77
CA LEU A 85 -2.69 14.44 1.90
C LEU A 85 -2.53 12.93 1.94
N GLY A 86 -3.60 12.17 1.69
CA GLY A 86 -3.54 10.72 1.54
C GLY A 86 -2.61 10.26 0.40
N GLU A 87 -2.70 10.90 -0.76
CA GLU A 87 -1.81 10.65 -1.91
C GLU A 87 -0.34 10.96 -1.60
N VAL A 88 -0.06 12.05 -0.88
CA VAL A 88 1.30 12.40 -0.43
C VAL A 88 1.85 11.34 0.52
N VAL A 89 1.05 10.92 1.51
CA VAL A 89 1.44 9.84 2.44
C VAL A 89 1.71 8.55 1.68
N PHE A 90 0.80 8.16 0.77
CA PHE A 90 0.98 7.01 -0.09
C PHE A 90 2.25 7.09 -0.93
N ALA A 91 2.54 8.25 -1.55
CA ALA A 91 3.71 8.44 -2.40
C ALA A 91 5.02 8.13 -1.66
N ILE A 92 5.13 8.48 -0.38
CA ILE A 92 6.29 8.15 0.46
C ILE A 92 6.47 6.62 0.56
N PHE A 93 5.40 5.89 0.90
CA PHE A 93 5.44 4.43 0.98
C PHE A 93 5.66 3.78 -0.38
N TYR A 94 5.17 4.39 -1.46
CA TYR A 94 5.36 3.92 -2.81
C TYR A 94 6.81 4.07 -3.29
N LEU A 95 7.47 5.20 -3.00
CA LEU A 95 8.90 5.37 -3.26
C LEU A 95 9.74 4.35 -2.50
N TYR A 96 9.37 4.05 -1.25
CA TYR A 96 10.00 2.98 -0.49
C TYR A 96 9.79 1.60 -1.13
N ALA A 97 8.59 1.33 -1.64
CA ALA A 97 8.30 0.09 -2.36
C ALA A 97 9.08 -0.04 -3.68
N LEU A 98 9.27 1.06 -4.42
CA LEU A 98 10.13 1.11 -5.60
C LEU A 98 11.59 0.81 -5.23
N PHE A 99 12.09 1.38 -4.14
CA PHE A 99 13.43 1.08 -3.64
C PHE A 99 13.60 -0.42 -3.35
N LEU A 100 12.65 -1.03 -2.63
CA LEU A 100 12.67 -2.47 -2.35
C LEU A 100 12.66 -3.33 -3.62
N SER A 101 12.03 -2.86 -4.70
CA SER A 101 12.02 -3.54 -6.00
C SER A 101 13.33 -3.45 -6.79
N THR A 102 14.35 -2.77 -6.25
CA THR A 102 15.71 -2.79 -6.83
C THR A 102 16.61 -3.85 -6.19
N MET A 103 16.16 -4.44 -5.09
CA MET A 103 16.88 -5.45 -4.32
C MET A 103 16.56 -6.86 -4.86
N ASP A 104 16.31 -7.84 -4.01
CA ASP A 104 15.98 -9.20 -4.42
C ASP A 104 14.47 -9.42 -4.68
N ARG A 105 14.12 -10.60 -5.18
CA ARG A 105 12.72 -10.98 -5.51
C ARG A 105 11.79 -10.94 -4.29
N GLU A 106 12.26 -11.34 -3.12
CA GLU A 106 11.47 -11.31 -1.89
C GLU A 106 11.19 -9.86 -1.47
N SER A 107 12.20 -9.00 -1.53
CA SER A 107 12.09 -7.56 -1.30
C SER A 107 11.11 -6.89 -2.27
N MET A 108 11.12 -7.27 -3.56
CA MET A 108 10.14 -6.79 -4.53
C MET A 108 8.70 -7.20 -4.16
N LEU A 109 8.45 -8.46 -3.79
CA LEU A 109 7.12 -8.91 -3.39
C LEU A 109 6.63 -8.17 -2.14
N ARG A 110 7.53 -7.94 -1.18
CA ARG A 110 7.27 -7.08 -0.02
C ARG A 110 6.93 -5.65 -0.43
N GLY A 111 7.65 -5.09 -1.42
CA GLY A 111 7.34 -3.80 -2.02
C GLY A 111 5.94 -3.76 -2.62
N CYS A 112 5.55 -4.79 -3.40
CA CYS A 112 4.21 -4.90 -3.97
C CYS A 112 3.11 -4.95 -2.89
N PHE A 113 3.35 -5.70 -1.80
CA PHE A 113 2.43 -5.72 -0.65
C PHE A 113 2.27 -4.33 -0.04
N ILE A 114 3.39 -3.63 0.23
CA ILE A 114 3.38 -2.28 0.82
C ILE A 114 2.65 -1.32 -0.11
N ALA A 115 2.98 -1.31 -1.40
CA ALA A 115 2.35 -0.44 -2.38
C ALA A 115 0.82 -0.64 -2.42
N LEU A 116 0.33 -1.88 -2.48
CA LEU A 116 -1.12 -2.13 -2.51
C LEU A 116 -1.80 -1.80 -1.19
N PHE A 117 -1.22 -2.21 -0.06
CA PHE A 117 -1.83 -1.93 1.25
C PHE A 117 -1.92 -0.42 1.51
N PHE A 118 -0.83 0.32 1.33
CA PHE A 118 -0.81 1.77 1.58
C PHE A 118 -1.59 2.56 0.52
N PHE A 119 -1.68 2.06 -0.71
CA PHE A 119 -2.62 2.62 -1.70
C PHE A 119 -4.06 2.49 -1.23
N LEU A 120 -4.47 1.31 -0.78
CA LEU A 120 -5.83 1.09 -0.29
C LEU A 120 -6.11 1.86 1.01
N ALA A 121 -5.11 2.04 1.87
CA ALA A 121 -5.26 2.81 3.09
C ALA A 121 -5.37 4.32 2.83
N PHE A 122 -4.50 4.88 1.98
CA PHE A 122 -4.35 6.34 1.88
C PHE A 122 -4.64 6.93 0.49
N GLY A 123 -4.41 6.16 -0.57
CA GLY A 123 -4.53 6.64 -1.96
C GLY A 123 -5.89 6.39 -2.61
N THR A 124 -6.71 5.48 -2.10
CA THR A 124 -8.03 5.18 -2.69
C THR A 124 -9.12 6.05 -2.06
N PRO A 125 -9.91 6.78 -2.87
CA PRO A 125 -11.07 7.50 -2.35
C PRO A 125 -12.21 6.55 -1.98
N LYS A 126 -12.27 5.37 -2.62
CA LYS A 126 -13.32 4.36 -2.42
C LYS A 126 -12.67 3.01 -2.10
N PHE A 127 -12.86 2.52 -0.88
CA PHE A 127 -12.47 1.17 -0.51
C PHE A 127 -13.65 0.22 -0.59
N GLN A 128 -13.41 -0.99 -1.12
CA GLN A 128 -14.38 -2.06 -1.21
C GLN A 128 -13.77 -3.35 -0.64
N ILE A 129 -14.59 -4.18 0.00
CA ILE A 129 -14.13 -5.40 0.69
C ILE A 129 -13.30 -6.33 -0.20
N TRP A 130 -13.66 -6.49 -1.48
CA TRP A 130 -12.93 -7.38 -2.39
C TRP A 130 -11.53 -6.88 -2.73
N TYR A 131 -11.22 -5.59 -2.52
CA TYR A 131 -9.86 -5.07 -2.64
C TYR A 131 -8.93 -5.62 -1.57
N ALA A 132 -9.46 -6.10 -0.43
CA ALA A 132 -8.66 -6.69 0.62
C ALA A 132 -7.91 -7.96 0.17
N GLY A 133 -8.47 -8.68 -0.80
CA GLY A 133 -7.84 -9.86 -1.39
C GLY A 133 -6.51 -9.54 -2.08
N TRP A 134 -6.32 -8.33 -2.60
CA TRP A 134 -5.14 -8.00 -3.40
C TRP A 134 -3.82 -8.05 -2.62
N PRO A 135 -3.64 -7.30 -1.50
CA PRO A 135 -2.44 -7.44 -0.69
C PRO A 135 -2.37 -8.79 0.02
N ALA A 136 -3.51 -9.44 0.33
CA ALA A 136 -3.51 -10.76 0.95
C ALA A 136 -2.86 -11.83 0.05
N MET A 137 -3.19 -11.84 -1.24
CA MET A 137 -2.53 -12.73 -2.22
C MET A 137 -1.02 -12.52 -2.25
N LEU A 138 -0.55 -11.27 -2.18
CA LEU A 138 0.89 -10.99 -2.15
C LEU A 138 1.56 -11.40 -0.83
N ALA A 139 0.87 -11.23 0.29
CA ALA A 139 1.37 -11.62 1.59
C ALA A 139 1.61 -13.13 1.68
N VAL A 140 0.72 -13.94 1.09
CA VAL A 140 0.88 -15.40 1.02
C VAL A 140 2.11 -15.81 0.20
N LEU A 141 2.49 -15.00 -0.80
CA LEU A 141 3.69 -15.24 -1.61
C LEU A 141 4.98 -14.79 -0.92
N THR A 142 4.89 -14.10 0.21
CA THR A 142 6.06 -13.66 1.00
C THR A 142 6.26 -14.53 2.24
N PRO A 143 7.47 -15.06 2.51
CA PRO A 143 7.73 -15.94 3.66
C PRO A 143 7.77 -15.22 5.03
N GLN A 144 7.24 -14.00 5.13
CA GLN A 144 7.35 -13.14 6.31
C GLN A 144 6.07 -13.21 7.15
N LYS A 145 6.16 -13.83 8.34
CA LYS A 145 5.05 -14.01 9.29
C LYS A 145 4.34 -12.69 9.62
N ASP A 146 5.11 -11.62 9.77
CA ASP A 146 4.62 -10.28 10.11
C ASP A 146 3.68 -9.72 9.02
N LYS A 147 4.01 -9.97 7.75
CA LYS A 147 3.20 -9.56 6.59
C LYS A 147 1.93 -10.39 6.48
N LEU A 148 2.05 -11.70 6.73
CA LEU A 148 0.90 -12.60 6.75
C LEU A 148 -0.09 -12.22 7.86
N LEU A 149 0.42 -11.90 9.06
CA LEU A 149 -0.41 -11.43 10.17
C LEU A 149 -1.07 -10.08 9.85
N GLY A 150 -0.33 -9.14 9.27
CA GLY A 150 -0.90 -7.86 8.84
C GLY A 150 -1.98 -8.02 7.77
N ALA A 151 -1.78 -8.91 6.79
CA ALA A 151 -2.78 -9.24 5.79
C ALA A 151 -4.01 -9.94 6.38
N PHE A 152 -3.81 -10.82 7.36
CA PHE A 152 -4.90 -11.48 8.08
C PHE A 152 -5.75 -10.47 8.87
N LEU A 153 -5.11 -9.57 9.61
CA LEU A 153 -5.80 -8.52 10.35
C LEU A 153 -6.55 -7.58 9.40
N PHE A 154 -5.93 -7.19 8.29
CA PHE A 154 -6.54 -6.32 7.28
C PHE A 154 -7.75 -6.98 6.61
N THR A 155 -7.65 -8.23 6.17
CA THR A 155 -8.76 -8.96 5.53
C THR A 155 -9.90 -9.26 6.49
N SER A 156 -9.57 -9.61 7.74
CA SER A 156 -10.57 -9.78 8.80
C SER A 156 -11.27 -8.45 9.09
N GLY A 157 -10.50 -7.36 9.23
CA GLY A 157 -11.00 -6.00 9.42
C GLY A 157 -11.93 -5.57 8.28
N ALA A 158 -11.54 -5.79 7.03
CA ALA A 158 -12.38 -5.52 5.85
C ALA A 158 -13.69 -6.32 5.85
N THR A 159 -13.65 -7.56 6.33
CA THR A 159 -14.85 -8.40 6.46
C THR A 159 -15.79 -7.88 7.55
N PHE A 160 -15.24 -7.56 8.71
CA PHE A 160 -16.01 -6.98 9.82
C PHE A 160 -16.56 -5.60 9.47
N SER A 161 -15.79 -4.75 8.80
CA SER A 161 -16.24 -3.41 8.40
C SER A 161 -17.42 -3.46 7.44
N ASN A 162 -17.46 -4.44 6.52
CA ASN A 162 -18.62 -4.66 5.67
C ASN A 162 -19.86 -5.08 6.48
N CYS A 163 -19.71 -5.94 7.50
CA CYS A 163 -20.82 -6.26 8.39
C CYS A 163 -21.31 -5.00 9.13
N VAL A 164 -20.39 -4.23 9.72
CA VAL A 164 -20.72 -2.98 10.42
C VAL A 164 -21.45 -2.03 9.50
N TYR A 165 -20.96 -1.83 8.27
CA TYR A 165 -21.58 -0.94 7.30
C TYR A 165 -23.00 -1.39 6.95
N GLN A 166 -23.21 -2.66 6.62
CA GLN A 166 -24.54 -3.18 6.25
C GLN A 166 -25.54 -3.12 7.42
N PHE A 167 -25.11 -3.47 8.64
CA PHE A 167 -25.97 -3.46 9.82
C PHE A 167 -26.27 -2.04 10.32
N LEU A 168 -25.25 -1.19 10.49
CA LEU A 168 -25.45 0.17 11.01
C LEU A 168 -26.22 1.05 10.02
N PHE A 169 -25.91 0.94 8.72
CA PHE A 169 -26.63 1.68 7.69
C PHE A 169 -28.12 1.35 7.68
N THR A 170 -28.46 0.06 7.84
CA THR A 170 -29.85 -0.40 7.90
C THR A 170 -30.56 0.03 9.18
N MET A 171 -29.87 -0.02 10.33
CA MET A 171 -30.47 0.24 11.65
C MET A 171 -30.64 1.73 11.98
N MET A 172 -29.71 2.59 11.52
CA MET A 172 -29.71 4.03 11.86
C MET A 172 -30.51 4.90 10.88
N ALA A 173 -31.35 4.28 10.03
CA ALA A 173 -32.25 4.95 9.11
C ALA A 173 -31.55 6.02 8.24
N ALA A 174 -30.47 5.63 7.55
CA ALA A 174 -29.80 6.39 6.47
C ALA A 174 -29.67 7.91 6.69
N SER A 175 -29.47 8.37 7.93
CA SER A 175 -29.15 9.77 8.18
C SER A 175 -27.72 10.07 7.74
N GLY A 176 -27.45 11.32 7.36
CA GLY A 176 -26.10 11.74 6.93
C GLY A 176 -25.04 11.46 8.00
N ASP A 177 -25.32 11.79 9.26
CA ASP A 177 -24.41 11.58 10.38
C ASP A 177 -24.13 10.09 10.63
N ALA A 178 -25.16 9.24 10.52
CA ALA A 178 -24.98 7.79 10.67
C ALA A 178 -24.11 7.19 9.57
N PHE A 179 -24.25 7.71 8.34
CA PHE A 179 -23.40 7.31 7.22
C PHE A 179 -21.94 7.70 7.47
N MET A 180 -21.67 8.94 7.85
CA MET A 180 -20.30 9.44 8.11
C MET A 180 -19.64 8.67 9.26
N PHE A 181 -20.36 8.45 10.36
CA PHE A 181 -19.87 7.63 11.47
C PHE A 181 -19.57 6.18 11.05
N SER A 182 -20.48 5.54 10.32
CA SER A 182 -20.31 4.16 9.85
C SER A 182 -19.12 4.03 8.90
N ASN A 183 -18.91 5.03 8.07
CA ASN A 183 -17.81 5.12 7.12
C ASN A 183 -16.45 5.18 7.82
N ASP A 184 -16.31 6.05 8.82
CA ASP A 184 -15.06 6.20 9.57
C ASP A 184 -14.78 4.99 10.45
N LEU A 185 -15.81 4.44 11.08
CA LEU A 185 -15.69 3.20 11.84
C LEU A 185 -15.26 2.03 10.93
N ALA A 186 -15.83 1.94 9.73
CA ALA A 186 -15.44 0.93 8.74
C ALA A 186 -13.98 1.10 8.31
N TYR A 187 -13.52 2.33 8.08
CA TYR A 187 -12.12 2.62 7.77
C TYR A 187 -11.19 2.20 8.92
N LEU A 188 -11.50 2.59 10.15
CA LEU A 188 -10.70 2.26 11.33
C LEU A 188 -10.61 0.75 11.56
N ILE A 189 -11.75 0.04 11.55
CA ILE A 189 -11.76 -1.43 11.73
C ILE A 189 -10.95 -2.13 10.63
N THR A 190 -11.01 -1.62 9.41
CA THR A 190 -10.30 -2.19 8.26
C THR A 190 -8.79 -2.00 8.36
N PHE A 191 -8.32 -0.74 8.51
CA PHE A 191 -6.91 -0.41 8.32
C PHE A 191 -6.13 -0.29 9.63
N PHE A 192 -6.76 0.17 10.72
CA PHE A 192 -6.05 0.53 11.96
C PHE A 192 -5.29 -0.65 12.59
N PRO A 193 -5.85 -1.88 12.71
CA PRO A 193 -5.12 -3.00 13.31
C PRO A 193 -3.84 -3.35 12.54
N ALA A 194 -3.92 -3.38 11.20
CA ALA A 194 -2.77 -3.67 10.35
C ALA A 194 -1.75 -2.52 10.34
N LEU A 195 -2.20 -1.26 10.38
CA LEU A 195 -1.33 -0.09 10.48
C LEU A 195 -0.55 -0.07 11.80
N LEU A 196 -1.21 -0.35 12.93
CA LEU A 196 -0.54 -0.44 14.24
C LEU A 196 0.52 -1.55 14.25
N LEU A 197 0.21 -2.70 13.66
CA LEU A 197 1.17 -3.80 13.54
C LEU A 197 2.40 -3.36 12.74
N PHE A 198 2.21 -2.73 11.57
CA PHE A 198 3.34 -2.25 10.75
C PHE A 198 4.15 -1.15 11.43
N LEU A 199 3.49 -0.24 12.15
CA LEU A 199 4.17 0.79 12.93
C LEU A 199 5.01 0.16 14.05
N GLY A 200 4.46 -0.82 14.77
CA GLY A 200 5.18 -1.55 15.82
C GLY A 200 6.43 -2.25 15.29
N PHE A 201 6.34 -2.90 14.12
CA PHE A 201 7.50 -3.52 13.48
C PHE A 201 8.53 -2.49 13.01
N MET A 202 8.08 -1.37 12.44
CA MET A 202 8.97 -0.28 12.02
C MET A 202 9.73 0.31 13.21
N LEU A 203 9.04 0.59 14.32
CA LEU A 203 9.64 1.10 15.55
C LEU A 203 10.65 0.11 16.13
N ARG A 204 10.29 -1.18 16.21
CA ARG A 204 11.21 -2.24 16.66
C ARG A 204 12.46 -2.31 15.78
N TRP A 205 12.30 -2.19 14.47
CA TRP A 205 13.43 -2.18 13.53
C TRP A 205 14.34 -0.97 13.77
N LEU A 206 13.78 0.23 13.93
CA LEU A 206 14.54 1.46 14.21
C LEU A 206 15.34 1.35 15.52
N VAL A 207 14.70 0.86 16.59
CA VAL A 207 15.37 0.66 17.89
C VAL A 207 16.50 -0.36 17.75
N SER A 208 16.25 -1.53 17.15
CA SER A 208 17.28 -2.57 17.00
C SER A 208 18.43 -2.19 16.05
N SER A 209 18.20 -1.28 15.10
CA SER A 209 19.24 -0.80 14.19
C SER A 209 20.21 0.14 14.89
N SER A 210 19.73 0.91 15.88
CA SER A 210 20.58 1.80 16.68
C SER A 210 21.65 1.04 17.49
N GLU A 211 21.37 -0.20 17.89
CA GLU A 211 22.30 -1.04 18.66
C GLU A 211 23.40 -1.68 17.80
N ARG A 212 23.17 -1.88 16.50
CA ARG A 212 24.13 -2.56 15.60
C ARG A 212 25.25 -1.68 15.06
N TYR A 213 25.17 -0.37 15.27
CA TYR A 213 26.24 0.55 14.94
C TYR A 213 26.91 1.01 16.25
N PRO A 214 27.77 0.17 16.87
CA PRO A 214 28.56 0.64 18.00
C PRO A 214 29.34 1.86 17.53
N LYS A 215 29.22 2.95 18.31
CA LYS A 215 29.86 4.23 18.03
C LYS A 215 31.31 3.98 17.62
N VAL A 216 31.62 4.21 16.34
CA VAL A 216 32.97 4.15 15.74
C VAL A 216 33.99 5.00 16.54
N SER A 217 33.47 5.91 17.37
CA SER A 217 34.18 6.70 18.38
C SER A 217 35.12 5.91 19.31
N ALA A 218 34.81 4.65 19.67
CA ALA A 218 35.66 3.90 20.60
C ALA A 218 36.92 3.29 19.95
N VAL A 219 36.89 3.06 18.63
CA VAL A 219 38.03 2.47 17.90
C VAL A 219 39.04 3.55 17.48
N GLN A 220 38.56 4.76 17.14
CA GLN A 220 39.46 5.87 16.80
C GLN A 220 40.23 6.43 18.01
N GLN A 221 39.62 6.42 19.20
CA GLN A 221 40.28 6.94 20.40
C GLN A 221 41.48 6.07 20.84
N ASN A 222 41.48 4.77 20.54
CA ASN A 222 42.63 3.90 20.81
C ASN A 222 43.72 3.98 19.72
N SER A 223 43.37 4.27 18.46
CA SER A 223 44.38 4.46 17.40
C SER A 223 45.17 5.76 17.56
N ASP A 224 44.55 6.81 18.12
CA ASP A 224 45.26 8.07 18.37
C ASP A 224 46.18 7.99 19.59
N VAL A 225 45.80 7.22 20.63
CA VAL A 225 46.68 6.95 21.79
C VAL A 225 47.88 6.07 21.41
N GLN A 226 47.75 5.17 20.44
CA GLN A 226 48.91 4.39 19.95
C GLN A 226 49.83 5.21 19.04
N ARG A 227 49.33 6.22 18.32
CA ARG A 227 50.17 7.11 17.48
C ARG A 227 50.91 8.18 18.27
N SER A 228 50.46 8.54 19.47
CA SER A 228 51.18 9.51 20.31
C SER A 228 52.37 8.91 21.08
N ASN A 229 52.55 7.58 21.06
CA ASN A 229 53.58 6.86 21.80
C ASN A 229 54.73 6.31 20.92
N LEU A 230 54.80 6.73 19.65
CA LEU A 230 55.88 6.46 18.70
C LEU A 230 56.52 7.78 18.26
#